data_AF-A0A7P0TB28-F1
#
_entry.id   AF-A0A7P0TB28-F1
#
_cell.length_a   1.000
_cell.length_b   1.000
_cell.length_c   1.000
_cell.angle_alpha   90.00
_cell.angle_beta   90.00
_cell.angle_gamma   90.00
#
_symmetry.space_group_name_H-M   'P 1'
#
loop_
_entity.id
_entity.type
_entity.pdbx_description
1 polymer ?
#
loop_
_entity_poly.entity_id
_entity_poly.type
_entity_poly.pdbx_seq_one_letter_code
_entity_poly.pdbx_strand_id
1 'polypeptide(L)' 'MAAGFGRCCRVLRSISRFHWRSQHTKANRQREPGLGFSFEFTEQQKEFQATARKFAREEIIPVAAEYDKTGESP' A
#
# COMPACT_ATOMS: atom_id res chain seq x y z
N MET A 1 54.41 36.64 21.12
CA MET A 1 53.37 36.55 22.18
C MET A 1 52.99 35.09 22.35
N ALA A 2 52.77 34.68 23.59
CA ALA A 2 52.86 33.32 24.11
C ALA A 2 51.83 32.31 23.55
N ALA A 3 52.25 31.03 23.59
CA ALA A 3 51.40 29.87 23.39
C ALA A 3 50.31 29.76 24.48
N GLY A 4 49.16 29.21 24.12
CA GLY A 4 48.08 28.85 25.04
C GLY A 4 47.22 27.75 24.45
N PHE A 5 47.68 26.50 24.59
CA PHE A 5 46.89 25.31 24.32
C PHE A 5 45.87 25.16 25.46
N GLY A 6 44.58 25.23 25.14
CA GLY A 6 43.51 25.08 26.12
C GLY A 6 42.29 24.43 25.49
N ARG A 7 42.30 23.09 25.46
CA ARG A 7 41.12 22.28 25.15
C ARG A 7 40.01 22.59 26.15
N CYS A 8 38.80 22.89 25.70
CA CYS A 8 37.59 22.54 26.44
C CYS A 8 36.35 22.43 25.52
N CYS A 9 35.79 21.22 25.53
CA CYS A 9 34.36 20.91 25.38
C CYS A 9 33.68 21.07 24.01
N ARG A 10 33.90 20.05 23.19
CA ARG A 10 32.94 19.37 22.31
C ARG A 10 31.47 19.52 22.77
N VAL A 11 30.63 20.20 21.99
CA VAL A 11 29.18 19.92 21.94
C VAL A 11 28.82 19.49 20.52
N LEU A 12 28.79 18.17 20.34
CA LEU A 12 28.12 17.50 19.23
C LEU A 12 26.62 17.65 19.43
N ARG A 13 25.91 18.36 18.54
CA ARG A 13 24.50 18.08 18.24
C ARG A 13 24.22 18.35 16.76
N SER A 14 24.47 17.30 15.96
CA SER A 14 23.62 16.82 14.87
C SER A 14 22.39 17.70 14.61
N ILE A 15 22.45 18.60 13.62
CA ILE A 15 21.25 19.16 13.03
C ILE A 15 20.66 18.03 12.18
N SER A 16 19.72 17.35 12.81
CA SER A 16 18.93 16.27 12.26
C SER A 16 18.35 16.68 10.91
N ARG A 17 18.63 15.85 9.90
CA ARG A 17 17.65 15.42 8.91
C ARG A 17 16.24 15.38 9.55
N PHE A 18 15.21 15.67 8.77
CA PHE A 18 13.78 15.74 9.16
C PHE A 18 13.24 17.15 9.42
N HIS A 19 13.11 17.93 8.35
CA HIS A 19 12.06 18.94 8.26
C HIS A 19 11.09 18.69 7.09
N TRP A 20 10.87 17.41 6.73
CA TRP A 20 9.70 17.02 5.95
C TRP A 20 8.48 16.96 6.88
N ARG A 21 8.06 18.14 7.38
CA ARG A 21 6.80 18.26 8.12
C ARG A 21 5.67 18.11 7.11
N SER A 22 5.22 16.86 7.04
CA SER A 22 3.93 16.39 6.55
C SER A 22 2.82 17.41 6.83
N GLN A 23 2.36 18.09 5.77
CA GLN A 23 1.07 18.77 5.76
C GLN A 23 0.11 17.91 4.97
N HIS A 24 -0.42 16.85 5.60
CA HIS A 24 -1.68 16.26 5.11
C HIS A 24 -2.81 17.11 5.68
N THR A 25 -3.28 18.08 4.90
CA THR A 25 -4.59 18.69 5.11
C THR A 25 -5.64 17.59 5.12
N LYS A 26 -6.22 17.28 6.28
CA LYS A 26 -7.41 16.42 6.37
C LYS A 26 -8.60 17.21 5.84
N ALA A 27 -8.89 17.11 4.55
CA ALA A 27 -10.16 17.57 4.03
C ALA A 27 -11.25 16.62 4.54
N ASN A 28 -12.00 17.03 5.56
CA ASN A 28 -13.22 16.34 5.95
C ASN A 28 -14.32 16.71 4.93
N ARG A 29 -14.26 16.11 3.74
CA ARG A 29 -15.39 16.18 2.80
C ARG A 29 -16.50 15.32 3.38
N GLN A 30 -17.53 15.96 3.93
CA GLN A 30 -18.83 15.34 4.13
C GLN A 30 -19.30 14.89 2.75
N ARG A 31 -19.16 13.59 2.46
CA ARG A 31 -19.66 12.98 1.24
C ARG A 31 -21.13 12.69 1.50
N GLU A 32 -22.01 13.33 0.73
CA GLU A 32 -23.42 12.97 0.71
C GLU A 32 -23.55 11.47 0.38
N PRO A 33 -24.11 10.65 1.28
CA PRO A 33 -24.34 9.25 0.98
C PRO A 33 -25.44 9.17 -0.07
N GLY A 34 -25.11 8.74 -1.29
CA GLY A 34 -26.11 8.37 -2.30
C GLY A 34 -25.99 9.02 -3.68
N LEU A 35 -25.01 9.89 -3.93
CA LEU A 35 -24.78 10.49 -5.25
C LEU A 35 -23.79 9.69 -6.14
N GLY A 36 -23.42 8.47 -5.72
CA GLY A 36 -22.43 7.63 -6.41
C GLY A 36 -23.01 6.34 -6.97
N PHE A 37 -22.27 5.68 -7.86
CA PHE A 37 -22.61 4.36 -8.35
C PHE A 37 -22.58 3.33 -7.21
N SER A 38 -23.54 2.41 -7.17
CA SER A 38 -23.55 1.33 -6.18
C SER A 38 -22.53 0.26 -6.55
N PHE A 39 -21.68 -0.12 -5.60
CA PHE A 39 -20.75 -1.24 -5.74
C PHE A 39 -21.36 -2.56 -5.28
N GLU A 40 -22.62 -2.55 -4.84
CA GLU A 40 -23.33 -3.79 -4.53
C GLU A 40 -23.61 -4.57 -5.80
N PHE A 41 -23.23 -5.84 -5.78
CA PHE A 41 -23.57 -6.75 -6.87
C PHE A 41 -25.04 -7.15 -6.82
N THR A 42 -25.62 -7.32 -7.99
CA THR A 42 -26.91 -8.00 -8.15
C THR A 42 -26.78 -9.46 -7.72
N GLU A 43 -27.88 -10.11 -7.37
CA GLU A 43 -27.87 -11.54 -7.01
C GLU A 43 -27.27 -12.40 -8.12
N GLN A 44 -27.66 -12.13 -9.38
CA GLN A 44 -27.10 -12.81 -10.53
C GLN A 44 -25.56 -12.64 -10.63
N GLN A 45 -25.04 -11.43 -10.38
CA GLN A 45 -23.59 -11.18 -10.37
C GLN A 45 -22.88 -11.95 -9.25
N LYS A 46 -23.51 -12.10 -8.08
CA LYS A 46 -22.99 -12.90 -6.97
C LYS A 46 -22.92 -14.38 -7.34
N GLU A 47 -23.91 -14.92 -8.04
CA GLU A 47 -23.91 -16.30 -8.53
C GLU A 47 -22.75 -16.56 -9.51
N PHE A 48 -22.53 -15.65 -10.47
CA PHE A 48 -21.38 -15.72 -11.36
C PHE A 48 -20.06 -15.66 -10.59
N GLN A 49 -19.95 -14.76 -9.62
CA GLN A 49 -18.76 -14.66 -8.78
C GLN A 49 -18.50 -15.94 -7.98
N ALA A 50 -19.54 -16.52 -7.36
CA ALA A 50 -19.42 -17.75 -6.60
C ALA A 50 -18.95 -18.92 -7.47
N THR A 51 -19.51 -19.02 -8.68
CA THR A 51 -19.14 -20.03 -9.68
C THR A 51 -17.69 -19.87 -10.12
N ALA A 52 -17.29 -18.65 -10.50
CA ALA A 52 -15.91 -18.36 -10.90
C ALA A 52 -14.90 -18.64 -9.77
N ARG A 53 -15.26 -18.31 -8.51
CA ARG A 53 -14.41 -18.60 -7.33
C ARG A 53 -14.29 -20.10 -7.04
N LYS A 54 -15.31 -20.89 -7.35
CA LYS A 54 -15.24 -22.35 -7.23
C LYS A 54 -14.29 -22.92 -8.29
N PHE A 55 -14.52 -22.58 -9.56
CA PHE A 55 -13.67 -22.99 -10.67
C PHE A 55 -12.21 -22.59 -10.48
N ALA A 56 -11.96 -21.35 -10.04
CA ALA A 56 -10.59 -20.89 -9.79
C ALA A 56 -9.88 -21.75 -8.72
N ARG A 57 -10.60 -22.17 -7.66
CA ARG A 57 -10.01 -22.97 -6.57
C ARG A 57 -9.77 -24.42 -6.97
N GLU A 58 -10.69 -25.00 -7.74
CA GLU A 58 -10.67 -26.42 -8.06
C GLU A 58 -9.82 -26.72 -9.30
N GLU A 59 -9.83 -25.83 -10.30
CA GLU A 59 -9.23 -26.11 -11.61
C GLU A 59 -8.02 -25.21 -11.90
N ILE A 60 -8.08 -23.91 -11.58
CA ILE A 60 -7.03 -22.95 -11.98
C ILE A 60 -5.83 -22.93 -11.02
N ILE A 61 -6.08 -22.74 -9.71
CA ILE A 61 -5.02 -22.62 -8.71
C ILE A 61 -4.08 -23.84 -8.67
N PRO A 62 -4.56 -25.10 -8.77
CA PRO A 62 -3.69 -26.27 -8.71
C PRO A 62 -2.61 -26.31 -9.79
N VAL A 63 -2.94 -25.84 -10.99
CA VAL A 63 -2.05 -25.90 -12.16
C VAL A 63 -1.35 -24.57 -12.45
N ALA A 64 -1.78 -23.47 -11.83
CA ALA A 64 -1.25 -22.12 -12.12
C ALA A 64 0.28 -22.02 -12.01
N ALA A 65 0.88 -22.67 -11.01
CA ALA A 65 2.34 -22.64 -10.82
C ALA A 65 3.12 -23.47 -11.86
N GLU A 66 2.48 -24.44 -12.50
CA GLU A 66 3.06 -25.20 -13.60
C GLU A 66 3.02 -24.38 -14.88
N TYR A 67 1.85 -23.83 -15.22
CA TYR A 67 1.66 -22.99 -16.40
C TYR A 67 2.49 -21.69 -16.35
N ASP A 68 2.70 -21.10 -15.19
CA ASP A 68 3.61 -19.94 -15.04
C ASP A 68 5.06 -20.29 -15.40
N LYS A 69 5.49 -21.53 -15.12
CA LYS A 69 6.84 -22.00 -15.43
C LYS A 69 7.00 -22.41 -16.90
N THR A 70 5.98 -23.04 -17.47
CA THR A 70 6.03 -23.55 -18.84
C THR A 70 5.69 -22.47 -19.87
N GLY A 71 4.91 -21.46 -19.48
CA GLY A 71 4.39 -20.43 -20.38
C GLY A 71 3.26 -20.93 -21.30
N GLU A 72 2.77 -22.15 -21.09
CA GLU A 72 1.64 -22.72 -21.82
C GLU A 72 0.31 -22.15 -21.29
N SER A 73 -0.74 -22.12 -22.10
CA SER A 73 -2.09 -21.78 -21.64
C SER A 73 -2.85 -23.04 -21.21
N PRO A 74 -3.55 -23.03 -20.07
CA PRO A 74 -4.52 -24.05 -19.72
C PRO A 74 -5.69 -24.10 -20.70
#